data_AF-A0A314Z401-F1
#
_entry.id   AF-A0A314Z401-F1
#
_cell.length_a   1.000
_cell.length_b   1.000
_cell.length_c   1.000
_cell.angle_alpha   90.00
_cell.angle_beta   90.00
_cell.angle_gamma   90.00
#
_symmetry.space_group_name_H-M   'P 1'
#
loop_
_entity.id
_entity.type
_entity.pdbx_description
1 polymer ?
#
loop_
_entity_poly.entity_id
_entity_poly.type
_entity_poly.pdbx_seq_one_letter_code
_entity_poly.pdbx_strand_id
1 'polypeptide(L)'
;MVQDDTLEETVSSVDIARQKNLNNLVKVGEELLKKLVSRVNSQTGIYEPAHQDTNEEALVRVAQILSRERKVREMRSPHGKAVAASNSN
;
A
#
# COMPACT_ATOMS: atom_id res chain seq x y z
N MET A 1 -7.76 0.20 -1.38
CA MET A 1 -8.06 1.23 -2.39
C MET A 1 -7.76 2.57 -1.72
N VAL A 2 -6.74 3.28 -2.19
CA VAL A 2 -6.40 4.62 -1.69
C VAL A 2 -6.93 5.60 -2.72
N GLN A 3 -7.83 6.47 -2.30
CA GLN A 3 -8.41 7.54 -3.11
C GLN A 3 -8.52 8.75 -2.19
N ASP A 4 -8.12 9.92 -2.67
CA ASP A 4 -8.18 11.19 -1.95
C ASP A 4 -9.15 12.08 -2.73
N ASP A 5 -10.28 12.41 -2.11
CA ASP A 5 -11.39 13.14 -2.72
C ASP A 5 -11.18 14.68 -2.67
N THR A 6 -10.04 15.13 -2.15
CA THR A 6 -9.65 16.55 -2.09
C THR A 6 -8.84 17.01 -3.30
N LEU A 7 -8.77 16.21 -4.36
CA LEU A 7 -8.12 16.58 -5.61
C LEU A 7 -8.99 17.60 -6.35
N GLU A 8 -8.60 18.87 -6.28
CA GLU A 8 -9.22 19.95 -7.05
C GLU A 8 -9.34 19.56 -8.54
N GLU A 9 -10.45 20.00 -9.15
CA GLU A 9 -10.94 19.73 -10.52
C GLU A 9 -9.84 19.66 -11.59
N THR A 10 -8.77 20.43 -11.44
CA THR A 10 -7.61 20.50 -12.34
C THR A 10 -6.72 19.24 -12.38
N VAL A 11 -6.73 18.41 -11.33
CA VAL A 11 -5.90 17.19 -11.23
C VAL A 11 -6.66 15.94 -11.71
N SER A 12 -7.99 16.04 -11.87
CA SER A 12 -8.87 14.95 -12.30
C SER A 12 -8.91 14.74 -13.83
N SER A 13 -8.33 15.65 -14.61
CA SER A 13 -8.29 15.53 -16.06
C SER A 13 -7.23 14.52 -16.50
N VAL A 14 -7.71 13.38 -16.97
CA VAL A 14 -6.95 12.29 -17.62
C VAL A 14 -6.15 12.80 -18.85
N ASP A 15 -6.41 14.04 -19.31
CA ASP A 15 -5.80 14.65 -20.50
C ASP A 15 -4.76 15.77 -20.23
N ILE A 16 -4.24 15.90 -18.99
CA ILE A 16 -3.19 16.88 -18.65
C ILE A 16 -1.95 16.16 -18.11
N ALA A 17 -1.34 15.30 -18.91
CA ALA A 17 0.00 14.76 -18.65
C ALA A 17 1.10 15.81 -18.93
N ARG A 18 0.97 17.04 -18.42
CA ARG A 18 2.10 17.98 -18.34
C ARG A 18 2.95 17.58 -17.14
N GLN A 19 4.29 17.66 -17.26
CA GLN A 19 5.25 17.32 -16.20
C GLN A 19 4.87 17.87 -14.81
N LYS A 20 4.30 19.09 -14.77
CA LYS A 20 3.82 19.73 -13.55
C LYS A 20 2.73 18.92 -12.84
N ASN A 21 1.77 18.35 -13.57
CA ASN A 21 0.68 17.57 -12.98
C ASN A 21 1.20 16.24 -12.40
N LEU A 22 2.11 15.57 -13.13
CA LEU A 22 2.76 14.34 -12.64
C LEU A 22 3.57 14.58 -11.36
N ASN A 23 4.33 15.68 -11.31
CA ASN A 23 5.08 16.04 -10.11
C ASN A 23 4.15 16.36 -8.92
N ASN A 24 2.98 16.96 -9.17
CA ASN A 24 2.00 17.20 -8.13
C ASN A 24 1.38 15.90 -7.61
N LEU A 25 1.07 14.94 -8.49
CA LEU A 25 0.57 13.63 -8.08
C LEU A 25 1.58 12.85 -7.22
N VAL A 26 2.88 12.95 -7.51
CA VAL A 26 3.93 12.36 -6.66
C VAL A 26 3.89 12.97 -5.25
N LYS A 27 3.82 14.30 -5.15
CA LYS A 27 3.74 15.00 -3.86
C LYS A 27 2.50 14.60 -3.06
N VAL A 28 1.34 14.52 -3.71
CA VAL A 28 0.11 14.05 -3.06
C VAL A 28 0.29 12.62 -2.54
N GLY A 29 0.92 11.74 -3.32
CA GLY A 29 1.24 10.38 -2.87
C GLY A 29 2.15 10.34 -1.64
N GLU A 30 3.21 11.16 -1.62
CA GLU A 30 4.13 11.28 -0.48
C GLU A 30 3.46 11.85 0.78
N GLU A 31 2.53 12.79 0.61
CA GLU A 31 1.74 13.33 1.72
C GLU A 31 0.74 12.30 2.25
N LEU A 32 0.11 11.53 1.37
CA LEU A 32 -0.82 10.45 1.75
C LEU A 32 -0.16 9.39 2.60
N LEU A 33 1.11 9.06 2.36
CA LEU A 33 1.87 8.11 3.18
C LEU A 33 1.97 8.56 4.65
N LYS A 34 2.05 9.87 4.90
CA LYS A 34 2.16 10.47 6.24
C LYS A 34 0.81 10.64 6.94
N LYS A 35 -0.31 10.61 6.21
CA LYS A 35 -1.65 10.69 6.80
C LYS A 35 -1.99 9.40 7.56
N LEU A 36 -2.83 9.51 8.58
CA LEU A 36 -3.39 8.36 9.29
C LEU A 36 -4.21 7.47 8.34
N VAL A 37 -4.24 6.18 8.63
CA VAL A 37 -5.12 5.24 7.93
C VAL A 37 -6.57 5.67 8.11
N SER A 38 -7.21 6.00 7.00
CA SER A 38 -8.62 6.34 6.95
C SER A 38 -9.42 5.21 6.27
N ARG A 39 -10.68 5.09 6.66
CA ARG A 39 -11.67 4.21 6.03
C ARG A 39 -12.80 5.08 5.49
N VAL A 40 -13.36 4.69 4.35
CA VAL A 40 -14.56 5.34 3.84
C VAL A 40 -15.79 4.83 4.61
N ASN A 41 -16.56 5.76 5.15
CA ASN A 41 -17.85 5.45 5.73
C ASN A 41 -18.83 5.08 4.60
N SER A 42 -19.34 3.86 4.58
CA SER A 42 -20.17 3.38 3.45
C SER A 42 -21.54 4.08 3.36
N GLN A 43 -21.99 4.75 4.41
CA GLN A 43 -23.27 5.47 4.44
C GLN A 43 -23.12 6.92 3.98
N THR A 44 -21.99 7.57 4.30
CA THR A 44 -21.77 9.00 4.02
C THR A 44 -20.78 9.25 2.88
N GLY A 45 -19.97 8.26 2.51
CA GLY A 45 -18.90 8.39 1.52
C GLY A 45 -17.67 9.14 2.03
N ILE A 46 -17.64 9.56 3.30
CA ILE A 46 -16.57 10.40 3.86
C ILE A 46 -15.48 9.53 4.48
N TYR A 47 -14.22 9.96 4.33
CA TYR A 47 -13.08 9.35 5.01
C TYR A 47 -13.04 9.68 6.50
N GLU A 48 -12.97 8.63 7.32
CA GLU A 48 -12.86 8.71 8.77
C GLU A 48 -11.60 7.97 9.25
N PRO A 49 -10.90 8.45 10.30
CA PRO A 49 -9.75 7.73 10.85
C PRO A 49 -10.14 6.32 11.30
N ALA A 50 -9.41 5.33 10.83
CA ALA A 50 -9.68 3.92 11.12
C ALA A 50 -8.62 3.28 12.03
N HIS A 51 -7.43 3.90 12.11
CA HIS A 51 -6.33 3.44 12.94
C HIS A 51 -5.50 4.63 13.42
N GLN A 52 -4.69 4.42 14.45
CA GLN A 52 -3.74 5.41 14.97
C GLN A 52 -2.44 5.49 14.17
N ASP A 53 -2.25 4.61 13.19
CA ASP A 53 -1.02 4.53 12.42
C ASP A 53 -1.17 5.28 11.10
N THR A 54 -0.04 5.71 10.55
CA THR A 54 0.05 6.27 9.21
C THR A 54 -0.10 5.20 8.12
N ASN A 55 -0.41 5.64 6.90
CA ASN A 55 -0.46 4.76 5.74
C ASN A 55 0.90 4.10 5.46
N GLU A 56 2.00 4.82 5.66
CA GLU A 56 3.37 4.30 5.53
C GLU A 56 3.60 3.11 6.48
N GLU A 57 3.32 3.29 7.77
CA GLU A 57 3.52 2.24 8.78
C GLU A 57 2.63 1.01 8.48
N ALA A 58 1.39 1.24 8.06
CA ALA A 58 0.48 0.17 7.67
C ALA A 58 1.01 -0.61 6.46
N LEU A 59 1.53 0.07 5.43
CA LEU A 59 2.11 -0.55 4.24
C LEU A 59 3.37 -1.36 4.59
N VAL A 60 4.25 -0.85 5.46
CA VAL A 60 5.42 -1.59 5.95
C VAL A 60 5.00 -2.89 6.63
N ARG A 61 3.97 -2.85 7.49
CA ARG A 61 3.45 -4.06 8.14
C ARG A 61 2.90 -5.06 7.13
N VAL A 62 2.11 -4.60 6.16
CA VAL A 62 1.59 -5.48 5.10
C VAL A 62 2.72 -6.12 4.32
N ALA A 63 3.76 -5.36 3.94
CA ALA A 63 4.93 -5.89 3.24
C ALA A 63 5.67 -6.96 4.07
N GLN A 64 5.80 -6.75 5.38
CA GLN A 64 6.38 -7.76 6.27
C GLN A 64 5.55 -9.04 6.34
N ILE A 65 4.22 -8.93 6.46
CA ILE A 65 3.31 -10.08 6.48
C ILE A 65 3.44 -10.88 5.17
N LEU A 66 3.38 -10.20 4.03
CA LEU A 66 3.51 -10.83 2.71
C LEU A 66 4.86 -11.52 2.53
N SER A 67 5.94 -10.88 2.99
CA SER A 67 7.29 -11.47 2.95
C SER A 67 7.40 -12.74 3.80
N ARG A 68 6.84 -12.73 5.01
CA ARG A 68 6.80 -13.92 5.88
C ARG A 68 5.98 -15.04 5.26
N GLU A 69 4.79 -14.73 4.75
CA GLU A 69 3.91 -15.70 4.12
C GLU A 69 4.55 -16.34 2.87
N ARG A 70 5.23 -15.54 2.04
CA ARG A 70 6.00 -16.06 0.89
C ARG A 70 7.03 -17.09 1.34
N LYS A 71 7.86 -16.77 2.34
CA LYS A 71 8.88 -17.69 2.87
C LYS A 71 8.26 -18.99 3.38
N VAL A 72 7.13 -18.91 4.09
CA VAL A 72 6.42 -20.09 4.59
C VAL A 72 5.96 -20.98 3.43
N ARG A 73 5.40 -20.39 2.36
CA ARG A 73 4.99 -21.15 1.16
C ARG A 73 6.16 -21.79 0.44
N GLU A 74 7.28 -21.08 0.32
CA GLU A 74 8.51 -21.59 -0.29
C GLU A 74 9.06 -22.80 0.49
N MET A 75 9.12 -22.74 1.82
CA MET A 75 9.56 -23.88 2.64
C MET A 75 8.63 -25.10 2.54
N ARG A 76 7.31 -24.86 2.40
CA ARG A 76 6.33 -25.94 2.27
C ARG A 76 6.24 -26.53 0.87
N SER A 77 6.80 -25.85 -0.13
CA SER A 77 6.90 -26.33 -1.51
C SER A 77 7.77 -27.59 -1.60
N PRO A 78 7.50 -28.53 -2.53
CA PRO A 78 8.35 -29.71 -2.75
C PRO A 78 9.83 -29.35 -2.96
N HIS A 79 10.11 -28.20 -3.59
CA HIS A 79 11.47 -27.69 -3.80
C HIS A 79 12.13 -27.21 -2.49
N GLY A 80 11.37 -26.59 -1.57
CA GLY A 80 11.88 -26.16 -0.27
C GLY A 80 12.15 -27.33 0.69
N LYS A 81 11.33 -28.38 0.63
CA LYS A 81 11.55 -29.63 1.39
C LYS A 81 12.84 -30.36 0.98
N ALA A 82 13.19 -30.35 -0.31
CA ALA A 82 14.43 -30.95 -0.80
C ALA A 82 15.68 -30.21 -0.30
N VAL A 83 15.66 -28.88 -0.27
CA VAL A 83 16.77 -28.06 0.27
C VAL A 83 16.92 -28.21 1.79
N ALA A 84 15.81 -28.31 2.53
CA ALA A 84 15.85 -28.54 3.98
C ALA A 84 16.43 -29.91 4.36
N ALA A 85 16.14 -30.95 3.57
CA ALA A 85 16.70 -32.29 3.78
C ALA A 85 18.20 -32.39 3.45
N SER A 86 18.70 -31.54 2.54
CA SER A 86 20.13 -31.47 2.17
C SER A 86 21.03 -30.86 3.25
N ASN A 87 20.49 -29.98 4.11
CA ASN A 87 21.27 -29.23 5.11
C ASN A 87 21.37 -29.92 6.48
N SER A 88 20.91 -31.17 6.59
CA SER A 88 20.88 -31.94 7.85
C SER A 88 21.93 -33.06 7.92
N ASN A 89 22.97 -33.02 7.07
CA ASN A 89 24.12 -33.94 7.08
C ASN A 89 25.38 -33.23 7.55
#